data_AF-A0A7W3NGA5-F1
#
_entry.id   AF-A0A7W3NGA5-F1
#
_cell.length_a   1.000
_cell.length_b   1.000
_cell.length_c   1.000
_cell.angle_alpha   90.00
_cell.angle_beta   90.00
_cell.angle_gamma   90.00
#
_symmetry.space_group_name_H-M   'P 1'
#
loop_
_entity.id
_entity.type
_entity.pdbx_description
1 polymer ?
#
loop_
_entity_poly.entity_id
_entity_poly.type
_entity_poly.pdbx_seq_one_letter_code
_entity_poly.pdbx_strand_id
1 'polypeptide(L)'
;MKTVNPISNSKKFDIGHVFYRFEDKQFHINNLMSFIKNGLESKQRILIIENMRALPLIKANIDKKFNHKQKESIRLINNFDY
;
A
#
# COMPACT_ATOMS: atom_id res chain seq x y z
N MET A 1 -7.02 21.34 7.56
CA MET A 1 -7.09 20.15 8.44
C MET A 1 -8.28 19.32 7.99
N LYS A 2 -8.07 18.16 7.34
CA LYS A 2 -9.15 17.23 6.97
C LYS A 2 -9.02 16.00 7.85
N THR A 3 -10.12 15.71 8.54
CA THR A 3 -10.27 14.72 9.60
C THR A 3 -10.09 13.30 9.06
N VAL A 4 -9.27 12.51 9.75
CA VAL A 4 -9.16 11.07 9.54
C VAL A 4 -10.28 10.44 10.37
N ASN A 5 -11.30 9.87 9.74
CA ASN A 5 -12.25 9.02 10.46
C ASN A 5 -11.55 7.70 10.81
N PRO A 6 -11.41 7.35 12.10
CA PRO A 6 -10.96 6.01 12.46
C PRO A 6 -12.06 5.04 12.07
N ILE A 7 -11.69 3.95 11.37
CA ILE A 7 -12.61 2.88 11.03
C ILE A 7 -12.93 2.13 12.34
N SER A 8 -13.88 2.65 13.10
CA SER A 8 -14.55 1.95 14.18
C SER A 8 -15.66 1.09 13.55
N ASN A 9 -15.34 -0.15 13.20
CA ASN A 9 -16.23 -1.27 13.44
C ASN A 9 -15.54 -2.60 13.14
N SER A 10 -15.61 -3.47 14.14
CA SER A 10 -15.18 -4.85 14.19
C SER A 10 -15.90 -5.71 13.15
N LYS A 11 -15.39 -5.74 11.93
CA LYS A 11 -15.54 -6.88 11.02
C LYS A 11 -14.14 -7.37 10.66
N LYS A 12 -13.87 -8.65 10.93
CA LYS A 12 -12.68 -9.34 10.43
C LYS A 12 -12.85 -9.40 8.91
N PHE A 13 -12.26 -8.46 8.20
CA PHE A 13 -12.16 -8.52 6.76
C PHE A 13 -10.95 -9.40 6.44
N ASP A 14 -11.17 -10.52 5.74
CA ASP A 14 -10.07 -11.34 5.21
C ASP A 14 -9.29 -10.59 4.12
N ILE A 15 -9.92 -9.56 3.51
CA ILE A 15 -9.35 -8.70 2.47
C ILE A 15 -9.78 -7.25 2.75
N GLY A 16 -8.80 -6.37 3.02
CA GLY A 16 -9.02 -4.93 3.15
C GLY A 16 -8.72 -4.21 1.83
N HIS A 17 -9.66 -3.40 1.35
CA HIS A 17 -9.45 -2.53 0.19
C HIS A 17 -9.34 -1.08 0.64
N VAL A 18 -8.31 -0.38 0.15
CA VAL A 18 -8.07 1.02 0.49
C VAL A 18 -7.95 1.83 -0.79
N PHE A 19 -8.80 2.86 -0.94
CA PHE A 19 -8.79 3.79 -2.06
C PHE A 19 -8.56 5.20 -1.54
N TYR A 20 -7.49 5.86 -1.99
CA TYR A 20 -7.15 7.23 -1.59
C TYR A 20 -7.11 8.16 -2.80
N ARG A 21 -7.86 9.26 -2.74
CA ARG A 21 -7.66 10.43 -3.59
C ARG A 21 -6.68 11.36 -2.88
N PHE A 22 -5.56 11.68 -3.52
CA PHE A 22 -4.51 12.50 -2.95
C PHE A 22 -4.07 13.60 -3.93
N GLU A 23 -3.75 14.78 -3.39
CA GLU A 23 -3.07 15.86 -4.12
C GLU A 23 -1.57 15.86 -3.85
N ASP A 24 -1.16 15.42 -2.65
CA ASP A 24 0.23 15.29 -2.23
C ASP A 24 0.73 13.85 -2.44
N LYS A 25 1.63 13.70 -3.42
CA LYS A 25 2.27 12.43 -3.77
C LYS A 25 3.07 11.83 -2.61
N GLN A 26 3.74 12.64 -1.79
CA GLN A 26 4.57 12.14 -0.70
C GLN A 26 3.71 11.60 0.44
N PHE A 27 2.60 12.26 0.75
CA PHE A 27 1.63 11.77 1.74
C PHE A 27 1.04 10.42 1.34
N HIS A 28 0.67 10.26 0.07
CA HIS A 28 0.21 8.97 -0.47
C HIS A 28 1.24 7.86 -0.30
N ILE A 29 2.48 8.11 -0.69
CA ILE A 29 3.57 7.13 -0.55
C ILE A 29 3.78 6.76 0.91
N ASN A 30 3.75 7.73 1.84
CA ASN A 30 3.91 7.45 3.26
C ASN A 30 2.80 6.54 3.79
N ASN A 31 1.54 6.82 3.43
CA ASN A 31 0.40 5.99 3.83
C ASN A 31 0.46 4.59 3.23
N LEU A 32 0.82 4.48 1.96
CA LEU A 32 1.01 3.19 1.29
C LEU A 32 2.11 2.38 1.99
N MET A 33 3.25 2.99 2.32
CA MET A 33 4.32 2.30 3.04
C MET A 33 3.88 1.84 4.44
N SER A 34 3.04 2.62 5.13
CA SER A 34 2.45 2.24 6.42
C SER A 34 1.51 1.04 6.28
N PHE A 35 0.64 1.06 5.28
CA PHE A 35 -0.25 -0.06 4.95
C PHE A 35 0.54 -1.34 4.65
N ILE A 36 1.57 -1.24 3.80
CA ILE A 36 2.44 -2.38 3.47
C ILE A 36 3.08 -2.95 4.73
N LYS A 37 3.66 -2.09 5.57
CA LYS A 37 4.31 -2.50 6.82
C LYS A 37 3.35 -3.28 7.71
N ASN A 38 2.16 -2.74 7.96
CA ASN A 38 1.16 -3.36 8.84
C ASN A 38 0.69 -4.73 8.30
N GLY A 39 0.49 -4.83 6.98
CA GLY A 39 0.11 -6.10 6.33
C GLY A 39 1.23 -7.15 6.46
N LEU A 40 2.48 -6.77 6.25
CA LEU A 40 3.63 -7.67 6.38
C LEU A 40 3.83 -8.15 7.83
N GLU A 41 3.72 -7.25 8.81
CA GLU A 41 3.78 -7.60 10.24
C GLU A 41 2.67 -8.58 10.63
N SER A 42 1.51 -8.47 9.96
CA SER A 42 0.38 -9.38 10.11
C SER A 42 0.49 -10.66 9.26
N LYS A 43 1.63 -10.90 8.60
CA LYS A 43 1.89 -12.04 7.68
C LYS A 43 0.89 -12.13 6.51
N GLN A 44 0.33 -11.01 6.09
CA GLN A 44 -0.58 -10.93 4.96
C GLN A 44 0.18 -10.76 3.63
N ARG A 45 -0.45 -11.21 2.53
CA ARG A 45 -0.01 -10.89 1.17
C ARG A 45 -0.64 -9.58 0.72
N ILE A 46 0.14 -8.78 0.02
CA ILE A 46 -0.21 -7.40 -0.31
C ILE A 46 -0.25 -7.24 -1.82
N LEU A 47 -1.38 -6.77 -2.34
CA LEU A 47 -1.55 -6.42 -3.74
C LEU A 47 -1.69 -4.90 -3.85
N ILE A 48 -0.86 -4.30 -4.69
CA ILE A 48 -0.90 -2.87 -4.99
C ILE A 48 -1.14 -2.73 -6.48
N ILE A 49 -2.26 -2.10 -6.82
CA ILE A 49 -2.63 -1.76 -8.19
C ILE A 49 -2.48 -0.26 -8.31
N GLU A 50 -1.57 0.19 -9.18
CA GLU A 50 -1.25 1.60 -9.32
C GLU A 50 -0.92 1.98 -10.75
N ASN A 51 -0.92 3.28 -11.02
CA ASN A 51 -0.55 3.79 -12.33
C ASN A 51 0.96 3.68 -12.60
N MET A 52 1.30 3.54 -13.88
CA MET A 52 2.67 3.39 -14.36
C MET A 52 3.63 4.51 -13.90
N ARG A 53 3.14 5.73 -13.62
CA ARG A 53 3.97 6.84 -13.14
C ARG A 53 4.32 6.74 -11.66
N ALA A 54 3.48 6.08 -10.86
CA ALA A 54 3.70 5.91 -9.42
C ALA A 54 4.55 4.66 -9.10
N LEU A 55 4.44 3.61 -9.92
CA LEU A 55 5.11 2.32 -9.71
C LEU A 55 6.63 2.41 -9.46
N PRO A 56 7.43 3.19 -10.21
CA PRO A 56 8.88 3.26 -9.97
C PRO A 56 9.21 3.80 -8.58
N LEU A 57 8.49 4.84 -8.12
CA LEU A 57 8.70 5.43 -6.81
C LEU A 57 8.28 4.48 -5.69
N ILE A 58 7.15 3.79 -5.87
CA ILE A 58 6.66 2.79 -4.91
C ILE A 58 7.67 1.65 -4.79
N LYS A 59 8.14 1.11 -5.92
CA LYS A 59 9.14 0.04 -5.96
C LYS A 59 10.44 0.45 -5.27
N ALA A 60 10.95 1.65 -5.53
CA ALA A 60 12.17 2.15 -4.89
C ALA A 60 12.02 2.26 -3.35
N ASN A 61 10.86 2.71 -2.87
CA ASN A 61 10.59 2.77 -1.42
C ASN A 61 10.49 1.37 -0.80
N ILE A 62 9.85 0.42 -1.50
CA ILE A 62 9.77 -0.98 -1.06
C ILE A 62 11.16 -1.61 -0.98
N ASP A 63 11.97 -1.44 -2.03
CA ASP A 63 13.32 -1.99 -2.13
C ASP A 63 14.26 -1.44 -1.04
N LYS A 64 14.05 -0.18 -0.62
CA LYS A 64 14.81 0.46 0.47
C LYS A 64 14.36 0.00 1.86
N LYS A 65 13.06 -0.26 2.06
CA LYS A 65 12.48 -0.46 3.41
C LYS A 65 12.32 -1.91 3.83
N PHE A 66 12.19 -2.83 2.88
CA PHE A 66 11.83 -4.22 3.18
C PHE A 66 12.90 -5.19 2.68
N ASN A 67 13.12 -6.26 3.46
CA ASN A 67 14.05 -7.33 3.09
C ASN A 67 13.48 -8.23 1.98
N HIS A 68 14.31 -9.11 1.43
CA HIS A 68 13.92 -10.02 0.35
C HIS A 68 12.63 -10.81 0.63
N LYS A 69 12.56 -11.47 1.79
CA LYS A 69 11.43 -12.32 2.19
C LYS A 69 10.12 -11.52 2.31
N GLN A 70 10.19 -10.29 2.80
CA GLN A 70 9.03 -9.40 2.87
C GLN A 70 8.56 -8.98 1.47
N LYS A 71 9.50 -8.70 0.56
CA LYS A 71 9.18 -8.28 -0.81
C LYS A 71 8.48 -9.37 -1.62
N GLU A 72 8.77 -10.64 -1.37
CA GLU A 72 8.05 -11.78 -1.98
C GLU A 72 6.54 -11.79 -1.67
N SER A 73 6.13 -11.17 -0.57
CA SER A 73 4.73 -11.06 -0.17
C SER A 73 4.01 -9.83 -0.75
N ILE A 74 4.71 -9.01 -1.55
CA ILE A 74 4.15 -7.79 -2.17
C ILE A 74 4.09 -7.97 -3.68
N ARG A 75 2.90 -7.81 -4.26
CA ARG A 75 2.69 -7.78 -5.71
C ARG A 75 2.34 -6.37 -6.17
N LEU A 76 3.09 -5.86 -7.14
CA LEU A 76 2.80 -4.59 -7.83
C LEU A 76 2.19 -4.89 -9.20
N ILE A 77 1.08 -4.23 -9.54
CA ILE A 77 0.40 -4.33 -10.84
C ILE A 77 0.16 -2.93 -11.39
N ASN A 78 0.44 -2.74 -12.68
CA ASN A 78 0.06 -1.53 -13.41
C ASN A 78 -1.43 -1.57 -13.76
N ASN A 79 -2.18 -0.52 -13.44
CA ASN A 79 -3.62 -0.48 -13.72
C ASN A 79 -3.98 -0.31 -15.22
N PHE A 80 -2.99 -0.16 -16.10
CA PHE A 80 -3.15 -0.16 -17.56
C PHE A 80 -2.70 -1.47 -18.23
N ASP A 81 -2.19 -2.44 -17.46
CA ASP A 81 -1.86 -3.75 -18.00
C ASP A 81 -3.13 -4.62 -17.92
N TYR A 82 -3.84 -4.77 -19.04
CA TYR A 82 -5.05 -5.57 -19.21
C TYR A 82 -4.75 -6.94 -19.82
#